data_AF-A0A1Y0I5X7-F1
#
_entry.id   AF-A0A1Y0I5X7-F1
#
_cell.length_a   1.000
_cell.length_b   1.000
_cell.length_c   1.000
_cell.angle_alpha   90.00
_cell.angle_beta   90.00
_cell.angle_gamma   90.00
#
_symmetry.space_group_name_H-M   'P 1'
#
loop_
_entity.id
_entity.type
_entity.pdbx_description
1 polymer ?
#
loop_
_entity_poly.entity_id
_entity_poly.type
_entity_poly.pdbx_seq_one_letter_code
_entity_poly.pdbx_strand_id
1 'polypeptide(L)'
;MIAFDIGRALGNLLLAGSLLYLLYQASKVTSEKSLRPSLPMCFYLALATWLVITSIITAPTLGTIKQVLSFIATSSIALLVLRFAQIENIPKQLRRHSTLLLLPIPIFAVKTIECRLNSECVPAIDFNGMVMTALLPIALYAIGIHSRIRKSVSIAIGSLCILLLLFADSRTELMMLLASFCIFFLFLKRKLLWLPVALLGALIFVLFVDLTIPAEHNLPPQAIDSVPEALELTPAELIRSLSNHRFEIWSQVLQNPPENLITGTGIKRTLTEIDLVWEVKHIHNIFLEVGYELGLPGVLIYSAWLLVFFRFSVAVYRAVDTRERLLYAVVLASAGALLVGGILDKSYTSKIMSFLLPFFLGLLYYIGSQVNPTPLRAEKAVN
;
A
#
# COMPACT_ATOMS: atom_id res chain seq x y z
N MET A 1 -0.20 11.48 25.92
CA MET A 1 -1.24 11.02 24.97
C MET A 1 -1.77 12.20 24.14
N ILE A 2 -2.35 13.24 24.74
CA ILE A 2 -2.91 14.42 24.04
C ILE A 2 -1.94 15.10 23.06
N ALA A 3 -0.71 15.41 23.47
CA ALA A 3 0.27 16.06 22.58
C ALA A 3 0.64 15.18 21.35
N PHE A 4 0.63 13.86 21.51
CA PHE A 4 0.88 12.91 20.43
C PHE A 4 -0.28 12.91 19.43
N ASP A 5 -1.52 12.90 19.91
CA ASP A 5 -2.71 12.94 19.05
C ASP A 5 -2.83 14.27 18.29
N ILE A 6 -2.48 15.39 18.93
CA ILE A 6 -2.41 16.72 18.28
C ILE A 6 -1.35 16.73 17.19
N GLY A 7 -0.13 16.26 17.48
CA GLY A 7 0.94 16.18 16.50
C GLY A 7 0.59 15.29 15.30
N ARG A 8 -0.04 14.14 15.57
CA ARG A 8 -0.56 13.23 14.55
C ARG A 8 -1.64 13.88 13.68
N ALA A 9 -2.57 14.60 14.30
CA ALA A 9 -3.63 15.32 13.59
C ALA A 9 -3.06 16.41 12.68
N LEU A 10 -2.10 17.20 13.17
CA LEU A 10 -1.42 18.23 12.37
C LEU A 10 -0.64 17.64 11.19
N GLY A 11 0.11 16.55 11.40
CA GLY A 11 0.80 15.85 10.33
C GLY A 11 -0.15 15.33 9.24
N ASN A 12 -1.26 14.71 9.66
CA ASN A 12 -2.29 14.23 8.73
C ASN A 12 -2.97 15.37 7.96
N LEU A 13 -3.28 16.49 8.62
CA LEU A 13 -3.88 17.68 8.01
C LEU A 13 -2.94 18.30 6.97
N LEU A 14 -1.65 18.43 7.28
CA LEU A 14 -0.67 18.97 6.35
C LEU A 14 -0.43 18.04 5.16
N LEU A 15 -0.43 16.73 5.39
CA LEU A 15 -0.31 15.74 4.32
C LEU A 15 -1.55 15.73 3.41
N ALA A 16 -2.75 15.79 4.00
CA ALA A 16 -4.00 15.96 3.26
C ALA A 16 -4.02 17.27 2.47
N GLY A 17 -3.60 18.39 3.08
CA GLY A 17 -3.46 19.67 2.39
C GLY A 17 -2.47 19.61 1.23
N SER A 18 -1.35 18.90 1.41
CA SER A 18 -0.34 18.69 0.35
C SER A 18 -0.90 17.83 -0.80
N LEU A 19 -1.69 16.81 -0.48
CA LEU A 19 -2.36 15.95 -1.45
C LEU A 19 -3.44 16.72 -2.23
N LEU A 20 -4.30 17.48 -1.54
CA LEU A 20 -5.31 18.35 -2.16
C LEU A 20 -4.66 19.40 -3.05
N TYR A 21 -3.55 19.98 -2.60
CA TYR A 21 -2.78 20.93 -3.40
C TYR A 21 -2.17 20.28 -4.65
N LEU A 22 -1.65 19.05 -4.55
CA LEU A 22 -1.20 18.29 -5.71
C LEU A 22 -2.32 17.97 -6.69
N LEU A 23 -3.48 17.54 -6.20
CA LEU A 23 -4.66 17.31 -7.04
C LEU A 23 -5.12 18.60 -7.71
N TYR A 24 -5.12 19.72 -6.98
CA TYR A 24 -5.40 21.04 -7.53
C TYR A 24 -4.39 21.44 -8.60
N GLN A 25 -3.09 21.24 -8.37
CA GLN A 25 -2.07 21.55 -9.38
C GLN A 25 -2.15 20.62 -10.58
N ALA A 26 -2.42 19.33 -10.38
CA ALA A 26 -2.72 18.37 -11.45
C ALA A 26 -3.92 18.82 -12.29
N SER A 27 -4.93 19.45 -11.67
CA SER A 27 -6.07 20.04 -12.37
C SER A 27 -5.73 21.34 -13.13
N LYS A 28 -4.63 22.01 -12.77
CA LYS A 28 -4.15 23.28 -13.36
C LYS A 28 -2.92 23.13 -14.26
N VAL A 29 -2.60 21.90 -14.69
CA VAL A 29 -1.45 21.55 -15.57
C VAL A 29 -1.41 22.33 -16.89
N THR A 30 -2.41 23.13 -17.24
CA THR A 30 -2.37 24.07 -18.36
C THR A 30 -1.66 25.40 -18.07
N SER A 31 -1.18 25.66 -16.85
CA SER A 31 -0.55 26.92 -16.44
C SER A 31 0.88 26.71 -15.94
N GLU A 32 1.86 27.18 -16.71
CA GLU A 32 3.33 27.13 -16.49
C GLU A 32 3.86 27.73 -15.17
N LYS A 33 3.01 28.05 -14.18
CA LYS A 33 3.49 28.67 -12.95
C LYS A 33 4.13 27.65 -12.01
N SER A 34 5.46 27.73 -11.93
CA SER A 34 6.31 26.99 -10.99
C SER A 34 5.74 27.01 -9.56
N LEU A 35 5.76 25.86 -8.87
CA LEU A 35 5.35 25.76 -7.48
C LEU A 35 6.08 26.80 -6.60
N ARG A 36 5.33 27.52 -5.76
CA ARG A 36 5.94 28.33 -4.70
C ARG A 36 6.59 27.38 -3.68
N PRO A 37 7.90 27.52 -3.40
CA PRO A 37 8.65 26.60 -2.54
C PRO A 37 8.26 26.63 -1.04
N SER A 38 7.35 27.52 -0.64
CA SER A 38 6.95 27.71 0.76
C SER A 38 6.18 26.53 1.36
N LEU A 39 5.33 25.85 0.58
CA LEU A 39 4.47 24.78 1.12
C LEU A 39 5.25 23.52 1.54
N PRO A 40 6.21 22.99 0.74
CA PRO A 40 7.09 21.93 1.20
C PRO A 40 7.87 22.33 2.45
N MET A 41 8.32 23.59 2.54
CA MET A 41 9.07 24.12 3.67
C MET A 41 8.22 24.16 4.96
N CYS A 42 6.94 24.54 4.86
CA CYS A 42 6.00 24.42 5.97
C CYS A 42 5.81 22.97 6.43
N PHE A 43 5.74 22.02 5.49
CA PHE A 43 5.67 20.60 5.81
C PHE A 43 6.94 20.12 6.54
N TYR A 44 8.14 20.46 6.05
CA TYR A 44 9.41 20.14 6.72
C TYR A 44 9.49 20.74 8.13
N LEU A 45 9.05 21.99 8.30
CA LEU A 45 9.08 22.66 9.59
C LEU A 45 8.16 21.96 10.58
N ALA A 46 6.91 21.67 10.18
CA ALA A 46 5.97 20.95 11.03
C ALA A 46 6.46 19.53 11.37
N LEU A 47 7.11 18.85 10.42
CA LEU A 47 7.72 17.54 10.61
C LEU A 47 8.82 17.55 11.66
N ALA A 48 9.74 18.51 11.53
CA ALA A 48 10.85 18.70 12.45
C ALA A 48 10.36 19.09 13.84
N THR A 49 9.41 20.04 13.92
CA THR A 49 8.76 20.44 15.17
C THR A 49 8.08 19.25 15.85
N TRP A 50 7.38 18.40 15.09
CA TRP A 50 6.77 17.19 15.64
C TRP A 50 7.82 16.23 16.21
N LEU A 51 8.86 15.89 15.43
CA LEU A 51 9.93 14.98 15.86
C LEU A 51 10.58 15.46 17.17
N VAL A 52 10.88 16.75 17.25
CA VAL A 52 11.42 17.41 18.45
C VAL A 52 10.45 17.29 19.62
N ILE A 53 9.16 17.64 19.44
CA ILE A 53 8.13 17.54 20.47
C ILE A 53 7.98 16.09 20.98
N THR A 54 7.92 15.10 20.09
CA THR A 54 7.85 13.69 20.50
C THR A 54 9.10 13.23 21.25
N SER A 55 10.30 13.64 20.80
CA SER A 55 11.55 13.29 21.48
C SER A 55 11.70 13.92 22.87
N ILE A 56 11.11 15.10 23.09
CA ILE A 56 11.13 15.78 24.39
C ILE A 56 10.08 15.19 25.34
N ILE A 57 8.89 14.86 24.83
CA ILE A 57 7.74 14.44 25.67
C ILE A 57 7.81 12.95 26.01
N THR A 58 8.41 12.12 25.17
CA THR A 58 8.51 10.68 25.44
C THR A 58 9.95 10.31 25.78
N ALA A 59 10.18 9.79 26.99
CA ALA A 59 11.41 9.05 27.28
C ALA A 59 11.58 7.98 26.19
N PRO A 60 12.81 7.74 25.70
CA PRO A 60 13.04 6.87 24.56
C PRO A 60 12.73 5.42 24.94
N THR A 61 11.47 5.05 24.81
CA THR A 61 11.04 3.66 24.83
C THR A 61 11.25 3.07 23.45
N LEU A 62 11.42 1.76 23.36
CA LEU A 62 11.49 1.03 22.09
C LEU A 62 10.26 1.33 21.20
N GLY A 63 9.09 1.59 21.82
CA GLY A 63 7.87 2.01 21.13
C GLY A 63 8.00 3.37 20.44
N THR A 64 8.65 4.34 21.08
CA THR A 64 8.91 5.68 20.49
C THR A 64 9.79 5.56 19.25
N ILE A 65 10.84 4.74 19.29
CA ILE A 65 11.74 4.52 18.14
C ILE A 65 10.97 3.90 16.96
N LYS A 66 10.16 2.87 17.21
CA LYS A 66 9.30 2.25 16.18
C LYS A 66 8.37 3.27 15.51
N GLN A 67 7.80 4.19 16.28
CA GLN A 67 6.93 5.25 15.77
C GLN A 67 7.69 6.31 14.95
N VAL A 68 8.87 6.73 15.42
CA VAL A 68 9.75 7.65 14.68
C VAL A 68 10.16 7.05 13.34
N LEU A 69 10.54 5.77 13.29
CA LEU A 69 10.89 5.10 12.04
C LEU A 69 9.69 4.99 11.08
N SER A 70 8.51 4.64 11.59
CA SER A 70 7.27 4.62 10.78
C SER A 70 6.95 6.01 10.21
N PHE A 71 7.18 7.05 11.01
CA PHE A 71 6.97 8.43 10.57
C PHE A 71 8.02 8.87 9.55
N ILE A 72 9.32 8.57 9.74
CA ILE A 72 10.38 8.85 8.75
C ILE A 72 10.03 8.18 7.42
N ALA A 73 9.56 6.93 7.44
CA ALA A 73 9.11 6.23 6.24
C ALA A 73 7.89 6.91 5.58
N THR A 74 6.90 7.34 6.38
CA THR A 74 5.72 8.09 5.87
C THR A 74 6.11 9.50 5.38
N SER A 75 7.15 10.08 5.97
CA SER A 75 7.66 11.41 5.63
C SER A 75 8.46 11.38 4.35
N SER A 76 9.33 10.39 4.15
CA SER A 76 10.07 10.23 2.90
C SER A 76 9.12 10.04 1.70
N ILE A 77 7.99 9.37 1.92
CA ILE A 77 6.85 9.36 0.98
C ILE A 77 6.32 10.77 0.73
N ALA A 78 6.01 11.54 1.77
CA ALA A 78 5.56 12.93 1.64
C ALA A 78 6.61 13.84 0.96
N LEU A 79 7.90 13.58 1.15
CA LEU A 79 8.97 14.30 0.47
C LEU A 79 9.03 13.98 -1.01
N LEU A 80 8.82 12.70 -1.38
CA LEU A 80 8.67 12.28 -2.76
C LEU A 80 7.45 12.96 -3.39
N VAL A 81 6.32 12.97 -2.69
CA VAL A 81 5.07 13.67 -3.07
C VAL A 81 5.33 15.14 -3.40
N LEU A 82 5.99 15.87 -2.49
CA LEU A 82 6.28 17.31 -2.66
C LEU A 82 7.35 17.59 -3.72
N ARG A 83 8.30 16.67 -3.93
CA ARG A 83 9.39 16.84 -4.91
C ARG A 83 8.97 16.46 -6.33
N PHE A 84 8.15 15.41 -6.50
CA PHE A 84 7.56 15.09 -7.81
C PHE A 84 6.62 16.17 -8.33
N ALA A 85 6.10 17.03 -7.45
CA ALA A 85 5.41 18.26 -7.85
C ALA A 85 6.33 19.18 -8.68
N GLN A 86 7.64 19.15 -8.47
CA GLN A 86 8.63 19.87 -9.28
C GLN A 86 8.99 19.00 -10.49
N ILE A 87 8.15 19.14 -11.50
CA ILE A 87 7.86 18.23 -12.61
C ILE A 87 9.04 17.93 -13.56
N GLU A 88 10.02 18.82 -13.66
CA GLU A 88 11.10 18.65 -14.63
C GLU A 88 12.03 17.51 -14.19
N ASN A 89 11.93 16.38 -14.91
CA ASN A 89 12.83 15.22 -14.84
C ASN A 89 12.54 14.20 -13.70
N ILE A 90 11.29 13.71 -13.63
CA ILE A 90 10.88 12.59 -12.73
C ILE A 90 11.91 11.45 -12.68
N PRO A 91 12.45 10.91 -13.79
CA PRO A 91 13.43 9.82 -13.74
C PRO A 91 14.72 10.19 -12.99
N LYS A 92 15.21 11.44 -13.16
CA LYS A 92 16.41 11.94 -12.46
C LYS A 92 16.14 12.09 -10.96
N GLN A 93 14.96 12.57 -10.58
CA GLN A 93 14.57 12.68 -9.17
C GLN A 93 14.39 11.32 -8.51
N LEU A 94 13.69 10.39 -9.17
CA LEU A 94 13.57 9.00 -8.72
C LEU A 94 14.93 8.37 -8.45
N ARG A 95 15.88 8.56 -9.37
CA ARG A 95 17.25 8.08 -9.20
C ARG A 95 17.93 8.71 -8.00
N ARG A 96 17.82 10.02 -7.82
CA ARG A 96 18.43 10.74 -6.68
C ARG A 96 17.87 10.25 -5.34
N HIS A 97 16.61 9.84 -5.31
CA HIS A 97 15.92 9.38 -4.10
C HIS A 97 15.79 7.86 -4.00
N SER A 98 16.43 7.09 -4.89
CA SER A 98 16.40 5.63 -4.89
C SER A 98 16.88 5.02 -3.57
N THR A 99 17.87 5.61 -2.92
CA THR A 99 18.36 5.18 -1.61
C THR A 99 17.31 5.34 -0.51
N LEU A 100 16.53 6.43 -0.53
CA LEU A 100 15.42 6.65 0.40
C LEU A 100 14.28 5.66 0.17
N LEU A 101 14.01 5.32 -1.09
CA LEU A 101 13.02 4.31 -1.47
C LEU A 101 13.41 2.90 -1.04
N LEU A 102 14.71 2.62 -0.90
CA LEU A 102 15.23 1.34 -0.40
C LEU A 102 15.29 1.25 1.12
N LEU A 103 15.23 2.37 1.85
CA LEU A 103 15.33 2.41 3.31
C LEU A 103 14.35 1.47 4.04
N PRO A 104 13.11 1.22 3.57
CA PRO A 104 12.22 0.26 4.20
C PRO A 104 12.78 -1.17 4.26
N ILE A 105 13.67 -1.57 3.34
CA ILE A 105 14.22 -2.92 3.26
C ILE A 105 15.14 -3.25 4.45
N PRO A 106 16.21 -2.48 4.75
CA PRO A 106 17.04 -2.76 5.91
C PRO A 106 16.25 -2.59 7.22
N ILE A 107 15.29 -1.67 7.31
CA ILE A 107 14.40 -1.57 8.48
C ILE A 107 13.60 -2.86 8.67
N PHE A 108 13.03 -3.39 7.58
CA PHE A 108 12.28 -4.64 7.62
C PHE A 108 13.19 -5.83 7.97
N ALA A 109 14.40 -5.88 7.42
CA ALA A 109 15.39 -6.92 7.73
C ALA A 109 15.81 -6.92 9.20
N VAL A 110 16.12 -5.75 9.77
CA VAL A 110 16.46 -5.61 11.20
C VAL A 110 15.31 -6.10 12.07
N LYS A 111 14.07 -5.67 11.77
CA LYS A 111 12.90 -6.17 12.50
C LYS A 111 12.77 -7.69 12.37
N THR A 112 13.03 -8.23 11.18
CA THR A 112 12.95 -9.68 10.94
C THR A 112 13.93 -10.43 11.84
N ILE A 113 15.15 -9.93 11.96
CA ILE A 113 16.18 -10.48 12.84
C ILE A 113 15.78 -10.32 14.32
N GLU A 114 15.37 -9.12 14.76
CA GLU A 114 14.94 -8.85 16.14
C GLU A 114 13.82 -9.80 16.58
N CYS A 115 12.83 -10.01 15.71
CA CYS A 115 11.72 -10.91 15.97
C CYS A 115 12.18 -12.36 16.13
N ARG A 116 13.10 -12.83 15.28
CA ARG A 116 13.64 -14.20 15.38
C ARG A 116 14.48 -14.43 16.62
N LEU A 117 15.05 -13.36 17.19
CA LEU A 117 15.77 -13.40 18.45
C LEU A 117 14.86 -13.30 19.68
N ASN A 118 13.58 -12.91 19.51
CA ASN A 118 12.63 -12.76 20.59
C ASN A 118 11.54 -13.85 20.51
N SER A 119 11.52 -14.76 21.50
CA SER A 119 10.53 -15.84 21.58
C SER A 119 9.08 -15.37 21.68
N GLU A 120 8.85 -14.13 22.12
CA GLU A 120 7.50 -13.54 22.22
C GLU A 120 7.01 -12.92 20.91
N CYS A 121 7.89 -12.77 19.91
CA CYS A 121 7.51 -12.12 18.66
C CYS A 121 6.60 -13.02 17.82
N VAL A 122 5.50 -12.44 17.33
CA VAL A 122 4.59 -13.11 16.40
C VAL A 122 4.75 -12.45 15.04
N PRO A 123 5.50 -13.06 14.09
CA PRO A 123 5.81 -12.47 12.79
C PRO A 123 4.61 -11.84 12.08
N ALA A 124 3.49 -12.56 12.01
CA ALA A 124 2.27 -12.13 11.34
C ALA A 124 1.67 -10.83 11.90
N ILE A 125 1.93 -10.51 13.17
CA ILE A 125 1.38 -9.34 13.88
C ILE A 125 2.40 -8.20 13.95
N ASP A 126 3.66 -8.54 14.18
CA ASP A 126 4.73 -7.57 14.45
C ASP A 126 5.37 -6.98 13.18
N PHE A 127 5.18 -7.64 12.04
CA PHE A 127 5.66 -7.16 10.75
C PHE A 127 4.63 -6.35 9.99
N ASN A 128 5.15 -5.39 9.23
CA ASN A 128 4.38 -4.63 8.26
C ASN A 128 5.32 -4.33 7.09
N GLY A 129 5.27 -5.19 6.08
CA GLY A 129 6.12 -5.08 4.89
C GLY A 129 5.48 -4.23 3.79
N MET A 130 4.25 -3.73 3.98
CA MET A 130 3.49 -3.10 2.89
C MET A 130 4.16 -1.87 2.29
N VAL A 131 4.82 -1.04 3.11
CA VAL A 131 5.54 0.13 2.60
C VAL A 131 6.69 -0.31 1.71
N MET A 132 7.41 -1.36 2.13
CA MET A 132 8.48 -1.95 1.33
C MET A 132 7.92 -2.49 0.02
N THR A 133 6.86 -3.31 0.05
CA THR A 133 6.30 -3.93 -1.17
C THR A 133 5.67 -2.92 -2.12
N ALA A 134 4.99 -1.90 -1.61
CA ALA A 134 4.43 -0.82 -2.41
C ALA A 134 5.52 0.05 -3.09
N LEU A 135 6.64 0.33 -2.41
CA LEU A 135 7.72 1.16 -2.96
C LEU A 135 8.74 0.39 -3.79
N LEU A 136 8.81 -0.94 -3.64
CA LEU A 136 9.84 -1.76 -4.27
C LEU A 136 9.86 -1.64 -5.81
N PRO A 137 8.72 -1.68 -6.55
CA PRO A 137 8.75 -1.50 -8.01
C PRO A 137 9.46 -0.20 -8.42
N ILE A 138 9.19 0.89 -7.70
CA ILE A 138 9.77 2.22 -7.94
C ILE A 138 11.27 2.21 -7.63
N ALA A 139 11.65 1.60 -6.50
CA ALA A 139 13.06 1.47 -6.10
C ALA A 139 13.87 0.67 -7.13
N LEU A 140 13.35 -0.49 -7.57
CA LEU A 140 14.00 -1.36 -8.55
C LEU A 140 14.15 -0.68 -9.91
N TYR A 141 13.14 0.06 -10.35
CA TYR A 141 13.21 0.91 -11.54
C TYR A 141 14.31 1.96 -11.40
N ALA A 142 14.34 2.72 -10.30
CA ALA A 142 15.31 3.80 -10.12
C ALA A 142 16.78 3.30 -10.14
N ILE A 143 17.02 2.05 -9.76
CA ILE A 143 18.33 1.38 -9.82
C ILE A 143 18.61 0.83 -11.22
N GLY A 144 17.68 0.08 -11.80
CA GLY A 144 17.93 -0.87 -12.91
C GLY A 144 18.08 -0.30 -14.33
N ILE A 145 17.77 0.97 -14.59
CA ILE A 145 17.59 1.46 -15.98
C ILE A 145 18.91 1.62 -16.76
N HIS A 146 20.09 1.74 -16.13
CA HIS A 146 21.28 2.30 -16.81
C HIS A 146 22.53 1.42 -16.89
N SER A 147 22.58 0.22 -16.28
CA SER A 147 23.71 -0.70 -16.51
C SER A 147 23.37 -2.16 -16.23
N ARG A 148 24.16 -3.08 -16.79
CA ARG A 148 24.03 -4.53 -16.55
C ARG A 148 24.20 -4.88 -15.08
N ILE A 149 25.22 -4.31 -14.43
CA ILE A 149 25.48 -4.48 -12.99
C ILE A 149 24.27 -4.06 -12.16
N ARG A 150 23.64 -2.93 -12.51
CA ARG A 150 22.46 -2.44 -11.80
C ARG A 150 21.24 -3.35 -11.97
N LYS A 151 21.08 -4.03 -13.10
CA LYS A 151 20.01 -5.04 -13.28
C LYS A 151 20.22 -6.22 -12.32
N SER A 152 21.44 -6.72 -12.21
CA SER A 152 21.76 -7.80 -11.25
C SER A 152 21.51 -7.36 -9.81
N VAL A 153 21.87 -6.12 -9.45
CA VAL A 153 21.56 -5.55 -8.14
C VAL A 153 20.05 -5.45 -7.90
N SER A 154 19.27 -4.98 -8.88
CA SER A 154 17.80 -4.94 -8.77
C SER A 154 17.20 -6.34 -8.58
N ILE A 155 17.70 -7.34 -9.29
CA ILE A 155 17.25 -8.74 -9.12
C ILE A 155 17.61 -9.23 -7.72
N ALA A 156 18.84 -9.02 -7.26
CA ALA A 156 19.28 -9.41 -5.92
C ALA A 156 18.44 -8.76 -4.81
N ILE A 157 18.13 -7.46 -4.93
CA ILE A 157 17.26 -6.75 -3.98
C ILE A 157 15.84 -7.32 -4.02
N GLY A 158 15.28 -7.56 -5.21
CA GLY A 158 13.96 -8.16 -5.35
C GLY A 158 13.87 -9.54 -4.70
N SER A 159 14.86 -10.40 -4.96
CA SER A 159 14.97 -11.72 -4.35
C SER A 159 15.13 -11.65 -2.84
N LEU A 160 15.95 -10.72 -2.33
CA LEU A 160 16.12 -10.49 -0.90
C LEU A 160 14.79 -10.09 -0.25
N CYS A 161 14.02 -9.19 -0.87
CA CYS A 161 12.69 -8.81 -0.36
C CYS A 161 11.73 -10.00 -0.31
N ILE A 162 11.70 -10.86 -1.35
CA ILE A 162 10.89 -12.08 -1.33
C ILE A 162 11.31 -12.98 -0.16
N LEU A 163 12.61 -13.23 -0.01
CA LEU A 163 13.13 -14.05 1.09
C LEU A 163 12.75 -13.47 2.45
N LEU A 164 12.95 -12.16 2.67
CA LEU A 164 12.56 -11.50 3.92
C LEU A 164 11.07 -11.64 4.21
N LEU A 165 10.20 -11.51 3.19
CA LEU A 165 8.76 -11.67 3.36
C LEU A 165 8.37 -13.12 3.69
N LEU A 166 9.05 -14.10 3.10
CA LEU A 166 8.88 -15.52 3.44
C LEU A 166 9.32 -15.80 4.89
N PHE A 167 10.47 -15.26 5.30
CA PHE A 167 10.94 -15.40 6.68
C PHE A 167 10.06 -14.69 7.71
N ALA A 168 9.34 -13.64 7.30
CA ALA A 168 8.42 -12.88 8.12
C ALA A 168 6.99 -13.47 8.15
N ASP A 169 6.72 -14.57 7.44
CA ASP A 169 5.37 -15.14 7.23
C ASP A 169 4.32 -14.08 6.81
N SER A 170 4.76 -13.17 5.93
CA SER A 170 4.00 -11.96 5.56
C SER A 170 3.20 -12.20 4.28
N ARG A 171 2.15 -13.02 4.36
CA ARG A 171 1.39 -13.53 3.19
C ARG A 171 0.77 -12.42 2.34
N THR A 172 0.15 -11.44 2.99
CA THR A 172 -0.45 -10.27 2.31
C THR A 172 0.61 -9.56 1.49
N GLU A 173 1.74 -9.23 2.10
CA GLU A 173 2.82 -8.51 1.46
C GLU A 173 3.48 -9.30 0.33
N LEU A 174 3.63 -10.61 0.49
CA LEU A 174 4.08 -11.47 -0.60
C LEU A 174 3.11 -11.40 -1.78
N MET A 175 1.80 -11.47 -1.52
CA MET A 175 0.78 -11.33 -2.57
C MET A 175 0.80 -9.94 -3.21
N MET A 176 0.96 -8.87 -2.43
CA MET A 176 1.13 -7.50 -2.94
C MET A 176 2.33 -7.41 -3.88
N LEU A 177 3.46 -8.01 -3.50
CA LEU A 177 4.69 -7.98 -4.28
C LEU A 177 4.53 -8.75 -5.60
N LEU A 178 3.97 -9.96 -5.56
CA LEU A 178 3.73 -10.77 -6.74
C LEU A 178 2.73 -10.10 -7.69
N ALA A 179 1.64 -9.54 -7.16
CA ALA A 179 0.69 -8.76 -7.93
C ALA A 179 1.36 -7.55 -8.61
N SER A 180 2.23 -6.83 -7.89
CA SER A 180 2.99 -5.71 -8.45
C SER A 180 3.86 -6.14 -9.64
N PHE A 181 4.55 -7.29 -9.53
CA PHE A 181 5.35 -7.83 -10.63
C PHE A 181 4.48 -8.26 -11.80
N CYS A 182 3.36 -8.94 -11.55
CA CYS A 182 2.41 -9.30 -12.60
C CYS A 182 1.91 -8.07 -13.36
N ILE A 183 1.47 -7.04 -12.64
CA ILE A 183 1.00 -5.78 -13.24
C ILE A 183 2.11 -5.13 -14.05
N PHE A 184 3.32 -4.99 -13.48
CA PHE A 184 4.47 -4.41 -14.15
C PHE A 184 4.81 -5.13 -15.46
N PHE A 185 5.01 -6.45 -15.42
CA PHE A 185 5.41 -7.22 -16.60
C PHE A 185 4.33 -7.28 -17.67
N LEU A 186 3.06 -7.48 -17.29
CA LEU A 186 1.95 -7.55 -18.24
C LEU A 186 1.66 -6.21 -18.88
N PHE A 187 1.77 -5.11 -18.12
CA PHE A 187 1.64 -3.76 -18.67
C PHE A 187 2.75 -3.49 -19.70
N LEU A 188 4.01 -3.80 -19.36
CA LEU A 188 5.14 -3.64 -20.28
C LEU A 188 5.01 -4.47 -21.56
N LYS A 189 4.58 -5.72 -21.43
CA LYS A 189 4.44 -6.66 -22.55
C LYS A 189 3.16 -6.48 -23.35
N ARG A 190 2.34 -5.49 -23.00
CA ARG A 190 1.02 -5.27 -23.59
C ARG A 190 0.08 -6.49 -23.52
N LYS A 191 0.09 -7.18 -22.38
CA LYS A 191 -0.69 -8.40 -22.11
C LYS A 191 -1.61 -8.27 -20.90
N LEU A 192 -2.18 -7.09 -20.65
CA LEU A 192 -3.05 -6.85 -19.48
C LEU A 192 -4.27 -7.80 -19.39
N LEU A 193 -4.74 -8.38 -20.50
CA LEU A 193 -5.81 -9.40 -20.50
C LEU A 193 -5.42 -10.67 -19.74
N TRP A 194 -4.12 -10.94 -19.57
CA TRP A 194 -3.60 -12.08 -18.80
C TRP A 194 -3.49 -11.79 -17.31
N LEU A 195 -3.84 -10.58 -16.85
CA LEU A 195 -3.71 -10.19 -15.45
C LEU A 195 -4.53 -11.09 -14.52
N PRO A 196 -5.80 -11.46 -14.80
CA PRO A 196 -6.54 -12.37 -13.93
C PRO A 196 -5.85 -13.72 -13.77
N VAL A 197 -5.31 -14.29 -14.86
CA VAL A 197 -4.59 -15.57 -14.83
C VAL A 197 -3.30 -15.44 -14.02
N ALA A 198 -2.56 -14.36 -14.19
CA ALA A 198 -1.33 -14.12 -13.43
C ALA A 198 -1.59 -13.91 -11.93
N LEU A 199 -2.66 -13.19 -11.57
CA LEU A 199 -3.07 -13.00 -10.17
C LEU A 199 -3.54 -14.32 -9.55
N LEU A 200 -4.27 -15.16 -10.29
CA LEU A 200 -4.64 -16.50 -9.84
C LEU A 200 -3.39 -17.36 -9.60
N GLY A 201 -2.42 -17.34 -10.52
CA GLY A 201 -1.14 -18.03 -10.33
C GLY A 201 -0.36 -17.53 -9.10
N ALA A 202 -0.33 -16.22 -8.87
CA ALA A 202 0.27 -15.62 -7.68
C ALA A 202 -0.44 -16.07 -6.38
N LEU A 203 -1.77 -16.12 -6.39
CA LEU A 203 -2.56 -16.62 -5.26
C LEU A 203 -2.23 -18.09 -4.98
N ILE A 204 -2.26 -18.96 -5.99
CA ILE A 204 -1.91 -20.39 -5.84
C ILE A 204 -0.49 -20.54 -5.29
N PHE A 205 0.47 -19.74 -5.76
CA PHE A 205 1.83 -19.76 -5.24
C PHE A 205 1.90 -19.39 -3.75
N VAL A 206 1.21 -18.32 -3.32
CA VAL A 206 1.17 -17.91 -1.91
C VAL A 206 0.53 -19.00 -1.05
N LEU A 207 -0.58 -19.60 -1.52
CA LEU A 207 -1.22 -20.73 -0.83
C LEU A 207 -0.30 -21.94 -0.74
N PHE A 208 0.44 -22.25 -1.80
CA PHE A 208 1.41 -23.35 -1.80
C PHE A 208 2.55 -23.10 -0.81
N VAL A 209 3.10 -21.88 -0.76
CA VAL A 209 4.09 -21.49 0.25
C VAL A 209 3.55 -21.73 1.65
N ASP A 210 2.30 -21.35 1.90
CA ASP A 210 1.66 -21.53 3.21
C ASP A 210 1.56 -23.01 3.61
N LEU A 211 1.21 -23.88 2.67
CA LEU A 211 1.17 -25.33 2.90
C LEU A 211 2.54 -25.94 3.25
N THR A 212 3.64 -25.27 2.90
CA THR A 212 5.01 -25.75 3.20
C THR A 212 5.52 -25.28 4.56
N ILE A 213 4.86 -24.32 5.21
CA ILE A 213 5.25 -23.81 6.52
C ILE A 213 4.48 -24.62 7.59
N PRO A 214 5.16 -25.30 8.53
CA PRO A 214 4.48 -26.10 9.56
C PRO A 214 3.46 -25.27 10.35
N ALA A 215 2.22 -25.76 10.43
CA ALA A 215 1.10 -25.08 11.10
C ALA A 215 1.38 -24.77 12.59
N GLU A 216 2.27 -25.53 13.22
CA GLU A 216 2.72 -25.36 14.60
C GLU A 216 3.26 -23.95 14.90
N HIS A 217 3.79 -23.24 13.90
CA HIS A 217 4.30 -21.88 14.08
C HIS A 217 3.22 -20.79 14.15
N ASN A 218 1.97 -21.11 13.79
CA ASN A 218 0.88 -20.14 13.69
C ASN A 218 -0.16 -20.28 14.81
N LEU A 219 -0.03 -21.29 15.65
CA LEU A 219 -0.89 -21.48 16.81
C LEU A 219 -0.26 -20.83 18.04
N PRO A 220 -1.03 -20.08 18.86
CA PRO A 220 -0.54 -19.63 20.15
C PRO A 220 -0.11 -20.86 20.98
N PRO A 221 0.94 -20.77 21.81
CA PRO A 221 1.47 -21.91 22.57
C PRO A 221 0.41 -22.65 23.38
N GLN A 222 -0.62 -21.93 23.83
CA GLN A 222 -1.74 -22.46 24.63
C GLN A 222 -2.69 -23.35 23.82
N ALA A 223 -2.70 -23.26 22.48
CA ALA A 223 -3.53 -24.10 21.63
C ALA A 223 -2.87 -25.44 21.29
N ILE A 224 -1.53 -25.53 21.40
CA ILE A 224 -0.73 -26.70 20.99
C ILE A 224 -1.08 -27.94 21.81
N ASP A 225 -1.35 -27.78 23.12
CA ASP A 225 -1.71 -28.89 24.02
C ASP A 225 -3.13 -29.44 23.76
N SER A 226 -3.91 -28.78 22.91
CA SER A 226 -5.30 -29.14 22.61
C SER A 226 -5.55 -29.58 21.18
N VAL A 227 -4.51 -29.64 20.33
CA VAL A 227 -4.65 -30.11 18.93
C VAL A 227 -4.57 -31.63 18.91
N PRO A 228 -5.66 -32.35 18.56
CA PRO A 228 -5.62 -33.79 18.37
C PRO A 228 -4.57 -34.19 17.34
N GLU A 229 -3.75 -35.18 17.72
CA GLU A 229 -2.77 -35.85 16.89
C GLU A 229 -3.47 -36.36 15.62
N ALA A 230 -3.15 -35.75 14.47
CA ALA A 230 -3.81 -35.94 13.17
C ALA A 230 -5.27 -35.42 13.09
N LEU A 231 -5.44 -34.09 13.14
CA LEU A 231 -6.66 -33.46 12.62
C LEU A 231 -6.73 -33.75 11.11
N GLU A 232 -7.68 -34.60 10.69
CA GLU A 232 -8.14 -34.61 9.30
C GLU A 232 -8.71 -33.21 9.01
N LEU A 233 -7.87 -32.31 8.48
CA LEU A 233 -8.27 -30.96 8.13
C LEU A 233 -9.40 -31.06 7.11
N THR A 234 -10.61 -30.77 7.55
CA THR A 234 -11.74 -30.66 6.65
C THR A 234 -11.42 -29.57 5.61
N PRO A 235 -11.96 -29.65 4.37
CA PRO A 235 -11.73 -28.60 3.37
C PRO A 235 -12.11 -27.19 3.88
N ALA A 236 -13.09 -27.09 4.78
CA ALA A 236 -13.49 -25.84 5.41
C ALA A 236 -12.42 -25.30 6.39
N GLU A 237 -11.81 -26.15 7.20
CA GLU A 237 -10.71 -25.77 8.10
C GLU A 237 -9.45 -25.39 7.34
N LEU A 238 -9.16 -26.09 6.24
CA LEU A 238 -8.06 -25.73 5.35
C LEU A 238 -8.25 -24.33 4.76
N ILE A 239 -9.44 -24.03 4.22
CA ILE A 239 -9.76 -22.68 3.69
C ILE A 239 -9.66 -21.63 4.80
N ARG A 240 -10.13 -21.95 6.02
CA ARG A 240 -10.05 -21.05 7.17
C ARG A 240 -8.59 -20.71 7.51
N SER A 241 -7.74 -21.73 7.63
CA SER A 241 -6.30 -21.59 7.90
C SER A 241 -5.59 -20.79 6.81
N LEU A 242 -5.80 -21.15 5.54
CA LEU A 242 -5.18 -20.47 4.39
C LEU A 242 -5.59 -18.98 4.29
N SER A 243 -6.79 -18.64 4.75
CA SER A 243 -7.28 -17.26 4.74
C SER A 243 -6.86 -16.44 5.97
N ASN A 244 -6.24 -17.03 6.98
CA ASN A 244 -6.09 -16.46 8.33
C ASN A 244 -7.41 -15.89 8.86
N HIS A 245 -8.48 -16.69 8.82
CA HIS A 245 -9.82 -16.32 9.30
C HIS A 245 -10.50 -15.14 8.59
N ARG A 246 -9.90 -14.56 7.55
CA ARG A 246 -10.49 -13.41 6.83
C ARG A 246 -11.87 -13.71 6.26
N PHE A 247 -12.08 -14.91 5.70
CA PHE A 247 -13.39 -15.29 5.19
C PHE A 247 -14.45 -15.36 6.29
N GLU A 248 -14.08 -15.79 7.50
CA GLU A 248 -14.97 -15.84 8.64
C GLU A 248 -15.36 -14.43 9.08
N ILE A 249 -14.37 -13.53 9.22
CA ILE A 249 -14.60 -12.11 9.52
C ILE A 249 -15.52 -11.48 8.47
N TRP A 250 -15.24 -11.71 7.19
CA TRP A 250 -16.07 -11.16 6.10
C TRP A 250 -17.48 -11.74 6.12
N SER A 251 -17.64 -13.03 6.42
CA SER A 251 -18.95 -13.65 6.54
C SER A 251 -19.75 -13.08 7.71
N GLN A 252 -19.11 -12.83 8.86
CA GLN A 252 -19.76 -12.22 10.03
C GLN A 252 -20.20 -10.78 9.73
N VAL A 253 -19.37 -10.01 9.02
CA VAL A 253 -19.72 -8.65 8.58
C VAL A 253 -20.92 -8.67 7.62
N LEU A 254 -20.97 -9.63 6.70
CA LEU A 254 -22.09 -9.78 5.76
C LEU A 254 -23.37 -10.29 6.43
N GLN A 255 -23.25 -11.10 7.48
CA GLN A 255 -24.39 -11.61 8.26
C GLN A 255 -24.96 -10.57 9.22
N ASN A 256 -24.15 -9.58 9.63
CA ASN A 256 -24.54 -8.50 10.53
C ASN A 256 -24.43 -7.14 9.81
N PRO A 257 -25.21 -6.89 8.75
CA PRO A 257 -25.12 -5.65 7.99
C PRO A 257 -25.45 -4.43 8.88
N PRO A 258 -24.98 -3.23 8.51
CA PRO A 258 -25.28 -2.03 9.28
C PRO A 258 -26.79 -1.75 9.28
N GLU A 259 -27.33 -1.18 10.37
CA GLU A 259 -28.76 -0.87 10.51
C GLU A 259 -29.31 -0.06 9.32
N ASN A 260 -28.49 0.83 8.76
CA ASN A 260 -28.79 1.58 7.55
C ASN A 260 -27.73 1.34 6.47
N LEU A 261 -28.06 0.55 5.46
CA LEU A 261 -27.20 0.25 4.31
C LEU A 261 -26.83 1.48 3.45
N ILE A 262 -27.62 2.56 3.51
CA ILE A 262 -27.39 3.77 2.72
C ILE A 262 -26.37 4.67 3.41
N THR A 263 -26.46 4.87 4.71
CA THR A 263 -25.55 5.77 5.44
C THR A 263 -24.36 5.05 6.08
N GLY A 264 -24.44 3.73 6.22
CA GLY A 264 -23.51 2.96 7.04
C GLY A 264 -23.66 3.29 8.53
N THR A 265 -22.68 2.85 9.32
CA THR A 265 -22.63 3.10 10.78
C THR A 265 -21.83 4.35 11.16
N GLY A 266 -21.01 4.87 10.26
CA GLY A 266 -20.05 5.95 10.52
C GLY A 266 -18.60 5.46 10.59
N ILE A 267 -17.67 6.38 10.35
CA ILE A 267 -16.22 6.09 10.28
C ILE A 267 -15.71 5.48 11.58
N LYS A 268 -14.95 4.38 11.47
CA LYS A 268 -14.36 3.60 12.57
C LYS A 268 -15.37 3.00 13.55
N ARG A 269 -16.62 2.81 13.14
CA ARG A 269 -17.63 2.16 13.98
C ARG A 269 -17.81 0.69 13.70
N THR A 270 -17.19 0.12 12.67
CA THR A 270 -17.40 -1.29 12.33
C THR A 270 -17.15 -2.25 13.50
N LEU A 271 -16.02 -2.07 14.20
CA LEU A 271 -15.61 -2.98 15.28
C LEU A 271 -16.36 -2.74 16.60
N THR A 272 -17.12 -1.65 16.71
CA THR A 272 -17.96 -1.40 17.90
C THR A 272 -19.38 -1.93 17.72
N GLU A 273 -19.79 -2.19 16.48
CA GLU A 273 -21.16 -2.58 16.12
C GLU A 273 -21.26 -4.08 15.79
N ILE A 274 -20.13 -4.76 15.57
CA ILE A 274 -20.07 -6.20 15.28
C ILE A 274 -19.23 -6.88 16.36
N ASP A 275 -19.84 -7.84 17.05
CA ASP A 275 -19.13 -8.76 17.93
C ASP A 275 -18.41 -9.81 17.07
N LEU A 276 -17.18 -9.51 16.69
CA LEU A 276 -16.34 -10.41 15.90
C LEU A 276 -15.76 -11.47 16.81
N VAL A 277 -15.81 -12.73 16.36
CA VAL A 277 -15.19 -13.88 17.07
C VAL A 277 -13.69 -13.66 17.30
N TRP A 278 -13.05 -12.83 16.47
CA TRP A 278 -11.63 -12.51 16.53
C TRP A 278 -11.44 -11.02 16.79
N GLU A 279 -10.60 -10.68 17.77
CA GLU A 279 -10.16 -9.30 18.00
C GLU A 279 -9.30 -8.82 16.83
N VAL A 280 -9.92 -8.14 15.87
CA VAL A 280 -9.24 -7.54 14.73
C VAL A 280 -9.27 -6.03 14.79
N LYS A 281 -8.20 -5.40 14.26
CA LYS A 281 -8.10 -3.93 14.19
C LYS A 281 -8.93 -3.33 13.06
N HIS A 282 -9.45 -4.15 12.13
CA HIS A 282 -10.28 -3.79 10.98
C HIS A 282 -10.71 -5.07 10.23
N ILE A 283 -11.65 -4.96 9.28
CA ILE A 283 -12.28 -6.09 8.55
C ILE A 283 -11.31 -6.78 7.56
N HIS A 284 -10.13 -6.21 7.34
CA HIS A 284 -9.17 -6.69 6.34
C HIS A 284 -9.71 -6.73 4.90
N ASN A 285 -10.72 -5.91 4.58
CA ASN A 285 -11.21 -5.70 3.22
C ASN A 285 -11.77 -4.28 3.10
N ILE A 286 -11.08 -3.47 2.30
CA ILE A 286 -11.38 -2.05 2.15
C ILE A 286 -12.80 -1.78 1.63
N PHE A 287 -13.35 -2.64 0.77
CA PHE A 287 -14.69 -2.43 0.21
C PHE A 287 -15.78 -2.78 1.21
N LEU A 288 -15.60 -3.89 1.95
CA LEU A 288 -16.53 -4.25 3.03
C LEU A 288 -16.53 -3.18 4.12
N GLU A 289 -15.35 -2.69 4.50
CA GLU A 289 -15.24 -1.65 5.53
C GLU A 289 -15.81 -0.31 5.07
N VAL A 290 -15.54 0.13 3.84
CA VAL A 290 -16.18 1.33 3.27
C VAL A 290 -17.70 1.16 3.20
N GLY A 291 -18.19 -0.03 2.81
CA GLY A 291 -19.63 -0.31 2.76
C GLY A 291 -20.29 -0.33 4.12
N TYR A 292 -19.61 -0.87 5.12
CA TYR A 292 -20.11 -0.89 6.49
C TYR A 292 -20.17 0.51 7.11
N GLU A 293 -19.10 1.29 6.94
CA GLU A 293 -18.94 2.59 7.62
C GLU A 293 -19.62 3.76 6.88
N LEU A 294 -19.62 3.73 5.55
CA LEU A 294 -20.10 4.83 4.70
C LEU A 294 -21.33 4.46 3.85
N GLY A 295 -21.79 3.21 3.97
CA GLY A 295 -22.93 2.70 3.20
C GLY A 295 -22.66 2.58 1.70
N LEU A 296 -23.73 2.33 0.96
CA LEU A 296 -23.71 2.20 -0.50
C LEU A 296 -23.09 3.40 -1.23
N PRO A 297 -23.38 4.67 -0.89
CA PRO A 297 -22.75 5.83 -1.51
C PRO A 297 -21.22 5.83 -1.37
N GLY A 298 -20.71 5.44 -0.20
CA GLY A 298 -19.26 5.32 0.03
C GLY A 298 -18.60 4.33 -0.93
N VAL A 299 -19.19 3.14 -1.08
CA VAL A 299 -18.70 2.10 -2.01
C VAL A 299 -18.76 2.58 -3.45
N LEU A 300 -19.87 3.22 -3.85
CA LEU A 300 -20.04 3.76 -5.19
C LEU A 300 -19.02 4.85 -5.51
N ILE A 301 -18.82 5.81 -4.60
CA ILE A 301 -17.83 6.89 -4.76
C ILE A 301 -16.42 6.31 -4.84
N TYR A 302 -16.07 5.40 -3.92
CA TYR A 302 -14.75 4.77 -3.90
C TYR A 302 -14.49 3.95 -5.17
N SER A 303 -15.46 3.17 -5.62
CA SER A 303 -15.37 2.37 -6.84
C SER A 303 -15.32 3.24 -8.10
N ALA A 304 -16.12 4.30 -8.17
CA ALA A 304 -16.09 5.27 -9.26
C ALA A 304 -14.73 5.98 -9.34
N TRP A 305 -14.18 6.38 -8.20
CA TRP A 305 -12.85 6.97 -8.09
C TRP A 305 -11.79 6.03 -8.67
N LEU A 306 -11.73 4.77 -8.22
CA LEU A 306 -10.80 3.78 -8.78
C LEU A 306 -11.02 3.52 -10.28
N LEU A 307 -12.28 3.44 -10.71
CA LEU A 307 -12.62 3.20 -12.12
C LEU A 307 -12.12 4.34 -13.03
N VAL A 308 -12.20 5.60 -12.60
CA VAL A 308 -11.67 6.74 -13.36
C VAL A 308 -10.17 6.56 -13.61
N PHE A 309 -9.39 6.23 -12.57
CA PHE A 309 -7.95 6.00 -12.74
C PHE A 309 -7.65 4.79 -13.61
N PHE A 310 -8.36 3.68 -13.44
CA PHE A 310 -8.14 2.50 -14.28
C PHE A 310 -8.49 2.74 -15.75
N ARG A 311 -9.59 3.42 -16.05
CA ARG A 311 -9.94 3.81 -17.42
C ARG A 311 -8.87 4.72 -18.02
N PHE A 312 -8.40 5.69 -17.24
CA PHE A 312 -7.29 6.54 -17.64
C PHE A 312 -6.01 5.73 -17.90
N SER A 313 -5.67 4.79 -17.02
CA SER A 313 -4.50 3.91 -17.19
C SER A 313 -4.57 3.03 -18.43
N VAL A 314 -5.76 2.54 -18.80
CA VAL A 314 -5.96 1.78 -20.05
C VAL A 314 -5.77 2.69 -21.27
N ALA A 315 -6.25 3.94 -21.24
CA ALA A 315 -6.03 4.88 -22.32
C ALA A 315 -4.54 5.20 -22.50
N VAL A 316 -3.85 5.47 -21.39
CA VAL A 316 -2.41 5.76 -21.36
C VAL A 316 -1.59 4.54 -21.82
N TYR A 317 -1.91 3.34 -21.35
CA TYR A 317 -1.30 2.08 -21.79
C TYR A 317 -1.28 1.90 -23.33
N ARG A 318 -2.34 2.34 -24.03
CA ARG A 318 -2.44 2.26 -25.49
C ARG A 318 -1.56 3.31 -26.18
N ALA A 319 -1.46 4.51 -25.61
CA ALA A 319 -0.84 5.67 -26.23
C ALA A 319 0.67 5.83 -25.97
N VAL A 320 1.20 5.32 -24.85
CA VAL A 320 2.55 5.68 -24.38
C VAL A 320 3.67 4.86 -25.02
N ASP A 321 4.78 5.53 -25.37
CA ASP A 321 6.03 4.96 -25.87
C ASP A 321 6.87 4.21 -24.81
N THR A 322 7.93 3.54 -25.22
CA THR A 322 8.64 2.55 -24.40
C THR A 322 9.19 3.08 -23.07
N ARG A 323 9.71 4.32 -23.02
CA ARG A 323 10.38 4.85 -21.81
C ARG A 323 9.39 5.35 -20.76
N GLU A 324 8.43 6.17 -21.17
CA GLU A 324 7.36 6.69 -20.32
C GLU A 324 6.46 5.54 -19.84
N ARG A 325 6.27 4.50 -20.69
CA ARG A 325 5.52 3.29 -20.33
C ARG A 325 6.18 2.55 -19.19
N LEU A 326 7.51 2.51 -19.14
CA LEU A 326 8.23 1.87 -18.04
C LEU A 326 7.97 2.58 -16.72
N LEU A 327 8.08 3.92 -16.69
CA LEU A 327 7.76 4.69 -15.50
C LEU A 327 6.29 4.50 -15.08
N TYR A 328 5.36 4.56 -16.04
CA TYR A 328 3.94 4.37 -15.77
C TYR A 328 3.63 2.99 -15.21
N ALA A 329 4.19 1.93 -15.81
CA ALA A 329 4.01 0.55 -15.37
C ALA A 329 4.45 0.35 -13.92
N VAL A 330 5.54 1.01 -13.53
CA VAL A 330 6.11 0.92 -12.19
C VAL A 330 5.20 1.57 -11.15
N VAL A 331 4.71 2.78 -11.43
CA VAL A 331 3.77 3.45 -10.51
C VAL A 331 2.44 2.70 -10.44
N LEU A 332 1.99 2.11 -11.57
CA LEU A 332 0.78 1.30 -11.62
C LEU A 332 0.93 0.01 -10.81
N ALA A 333 2.09 -0.64 -10.90
CA ALA A 333 2.43 -1.80 -10.08
C ALA A 333 2.40 -1.46 -8.58
N SER A 334 2.93 -0.31 -8.19
CA SER A 334 2.88 0.19 -6.80
C SER A 334 1.44 0.47 -6.31
N ALA A 335 0.61 1.11 -7.14
CA ALA A 335 -0.80 1.32 -6.82
C ALA A 335 -1.57 -0.01 -6.73
N GLY A 336 -1.29 -0.93 -7.65
CA GLY A 336 -1.88 -2.27 -7.65
C GLY A 336 -1.49 -3.09 -6.42
N ALA A 337 -0.23 -3.03 -6.01
CA ALA A 337 0.24 -3.64 -4.76
C ALA A 337 -0.59 -3.15 -3.56
N LEU A 338 -0.81 -1.84 -3.47
CA LEU A 338 -1.63 -1.27 -2.39
C LEU A 338 -3.08 -1.71 -2.46
N LEU A 339 -3.68 -1.80 -3.64
CA LEU A 339 -5.05 -2.29 -3.77
C LEU A 339 -5.18 -3.75 -3.31
N VAL A 340 -4.21 -4.61 -3.66
CA VAL A 340 -4.15 -5.97 -3.10
C VAL A 340 -4.04 -5.94 -1.59
N GLY A 341 -3.15 -5.09 -1.04
CA GLY A 341 -3.03 -4.89 0.40
C GLY A 341 -4.31 -4.38 1.06
N GLY A 342 -5.07 -3.52 0.39
CA GLY A 342 -6.35 -3.00 0.89
C GLY A 342 -7.47 -4.04 0.86
N ILE A 343 -7.46 -4.94 -0.13
CA ILE A 343 -8.44 -6.04 -0.23
C ILE A 343 -8.16 -7.13 0.80
N LEU A 344 -6.89 -7.36 1.16
CA LEU A 344 -6.48 -8.50 2.00
C LEU A 344 -6.07 -8.14 3.43
N ASP A 345 -5.72 -6.89 3.72
CA ASP A 345 -5.23 -6.53 5.04
C ASP A 345 -5.70 -5.16 5.48
N LYS A 346 -5.44 -4.06 4.77
CA LYS A 346 -5.62 -2.72 5.35
C LYS A 346 -6.92 -2.02 4.99
N SER A 347 -7.49 -1.42 6.03
CA SER A 347 -8.54 -0.41 5.94
C SER A 347 -8.14 0.81 5.08
N TYR A 348 -9.15 1.47 4.50
CA TYR A 348 -9.02 2.80 3.90
C TYR A 348 -8.53 3.86 4.90
N THR A 349 -8.77 3.65 6.20
CA THR A 349 -8.31 4.54 7.28
C THR A 349 -6.85 4.32 7.65
N SER A 350 -6.21 3.27 7.15
CA SER A 350 -4.78 3.05 7.37
C SER A 350 -3.97 4.19 6.75
N LYS A 351 -2.89 4.59 7.41
CA LYS A 351 -2.00 5.66 6.92
C LYS A 351 -1.44 5.32 5.53
N ILE A 352 -1.08 4.05 5.33
CA ILE A 352 -0.46 3.59 4.09
C ILE A 352 -1.47 3.71 2.95
N MET A 353 -2.71 3.24 3.10
CA MET A 353 -3.71 3.38 2.03
C MET A 353 -4.17 4.82 1.82
N SER A 354 -4.50 5.54 2.89
CA SER A 354 -5.03 6.90 2.77
C SER A 354 -4.04 7.90 2.17
N PHE A 355 -2.72 7.62 2.24
CA PHE A 355 -1.70 8.50 1.68
C PHE A 355 -1.07 7.96 0.39
N LEU A 356 -0.60 6.72 0.38
CA LEU A 356 0.16 6.22 -0.77
C LEU A 356 -0.72 5.92 -1.99
N LEU A 357 -1.92 5.38 -1.78
CA LEU A 357 -2.77 5.03 -2.92
C LEU A 357 -3.21 6.29 -3.68
N PRO A 358 -3.80 7.34 -3.06
CA PRO A 358 -4.08 8.59 -3.76
C PRO A 358 -2.83 9.23 -4.38
N PHE A 359 -1.67 9.12 -3.73
CA PHE A 359 -0.42 9.63 -4.28
C PHE A 359 -0.02 8.92 -5.58
N PHE A 360 0.00 7.58 -5.61
CA PHE A 360 0.35 6.84 -6.82
C PHE A 360 -0.68 7.03 -7.92
N LEU A 361 -1.96 7.09 -7.59
CA LEU A 361 -3.03 7.39 -8.55
C LEU A 361 -2.87 8.80 -9.13
N GLY A 362 -2.58 9.80 -8.30
CA GLY A 362 -2.27 11.17 -8.74
C GLY A 362 -1.02 11.22 -9.63
N LEU A 363 0.03 10.49 -9.28
CA LEU A 363 1.25 10.38 -10.07
C LEU A 363 1.00 9.69 -11.43
N LEU A 364 0.17 8.65 -11.46
CA LEU A 364 -0.28 8.02 -12.71
C LEU A 364 -1.06 8.99 -13.57
N TYR A 365 -2.03 9.72 -13.00
CA TYR A 365 -2.78 10.73 -13.74
C TYR A 365 -1.85 11.77 -14.36
N TYR A 366 -0.92 12.27 -13.54
CA TYR A 366 0.06 13.26 -13.95
C TYR A 366 0.97 12.76 -15.10
N ILE A 367 1.60 11.58 -14.96
CA ILE A 367 2.47 11.02 -16.01
C ILE A 367 1.66 10.80 -17.29
N GLY A 368 0.44 10.26 -17.16
CA GLY A 368 -0.41 10.00 -18.32
C GLY A 368 -0.84 11.27 -19.05
N SER A 369 -1.10 12.37 -18.32
CA SER A 369 -1.51 13.64 -18.94
C SER A 369 -0.37 14.31 -19.71
N GLN A 370 0.89 14.01 -19.36
CA GLN A 370 2.05 14.47 -20.14
C GLN A 370 2.18 13.75 -21.49
N VAL A 371 1.71 12.50 -21.58
CA VAL A 371 1.85 11.69 -22.80
C VAL A 371 0.64 11.83 -23.73
N ASN A 372 -0.54 12.11 -23.18
CA ASN A 372 -1.76 12.27 -23.97
C ASN A 372 -2.44 13.61 -23.62
N PRO A 373 -1.97 14.74 -24.21
CA PRO A 373 -2.53 16.06 -23.93
C PRO A 373 -3.92 16.25 -24.53
N THR A 374 -4.35 15.37 -25.44
CA THR A 374 -5.71 15.38 -25.98
C THR A 374 -6.63 15.04 -24.82
N PRO A 375 -7.36 16.02 -24.25
CA PRO A 375 -8.31 15.72 -23.22
C PRO A 375 -9.33 14.77 -23.85
N LEU A 376 -10.08 14.07 -23.02
CA LEU A 376 -11.42 13.60 -23.37
C LEU A 376 -12.35 14.79 -23.71
N ARG A 377 -11.90 15.76 -24.54
CA ARG A 377 -12.76 16.56 -25.36
C ARG A 377 -13.41 15.53 -26.25
N ALA A 378 -14.65 15.21 -25.89
CA ALA A 378 -15.62 14.70 -26.82
C ALA A 378 -15.28 15.31 -28.17
N GLU A 379 -14.86 14.46 -29.11
CA GLU A 379 -15.36 14.58 -30.46
C GLU A 379 -16.88 14.66 -30.30
N LYS A 380 -17.39 15.86 -30.01
CA LYS A 380 -18.64 16.31 -30.55
C LYS A 380 -18.38 16.21 -32.04
N ALA A 381 -18.70 15.04 -32.58
CA ALA A 381 -18.92 14.85 -33.99
C ALA A 381 -19.91 15.96 -34.37
N VAL A 382 -19.36 17.00 -34.97
CA VAL A 382 -20.06 17.75 -35.98
C VAL A 382 -20.30 16.72 -37.08
N ASN A 383 -21.53 16.23 -37.15
CA ASN A 383 -22.28 15.96 -38.37
C ASN A 383 -23.74 15.75 -38.00
#